data_AF-O16533-F1
#
_entry.id   AF-O16533-F1
#
_cell.length_a   1.000
_cell.length_b   1.000
_cell.length_c   1.000
_cell.angle_alpha   90.00
_cell.angle_beta   90.00
_cell.angle_gamma   90.00
#
_symmetry.space_group_name_H-M   'P 1'
#
loop_
_entity.id
_entity.type
_entity.pdbx_description
1 polymer ?
#
loop_
_entity_poly.entity_id
_entity_poly.type
_entity_poly.pdbx_seq_one_letter_code
_entity_poly.pdbx_strand_id
1 'polypeptide(L)'
;MVHSIVVHSKMFRVFYPPAVLHFNSTEHFLSSNLASPSRLGNHIFEFASLFGLSERLHRTPLFLVENEFHQKMLDETRKVMPGLVEKFTVINGSLPKSIKQTPFQKVCCRHENPEILEKIDEKYLHLTGMFYQSWKYFPNMREQLLDFLDDSSQDFGNLPRSNQRTHVTCVHARRGDFVDVGFQAADPDFIRNSVKYIAENFIPEIEYKKVHRKVVIFGDDLEFMRSLFENSVVSTDEPEYMFPAEYYISQNSPAEDLTYSKQNCDIVLISAPKSTFGWWIGYFSKGNKVFYRDIRYAKDRGYVSTHISKTAITIFKKTFFAQLCNFGPFLVQSLRLSIPGLRTNKRE
;
A
#
# COMPACT_ATOMS: atom_id res chain seq x y z
N MET A 1 -2.88 -3.08 36.98
CA MET A 1 -4.17 -2.89 36.30
C MET A 1 -3.94 -1.79 35.29
N VAL A 2 -4.08 -1.93 33.97
CA VAL A 2 -5.01 -2.70 33.14
C VAL A 2 -4.21 -3.34 32.00
N HIS A 3 -4.41 -4.63 31.76
CA HIS A 3 -3.94 -5.30 30.55
C HIS A 3 -4.88 -4.93 29.41
N SER A 4 -4.48 -4.01 28.53
CA SER A 4 -5.09 -3.91 27.19
C SER A 4 -4.51 -5.02 26.32
N ILE A 5 -4.97 -6.25 26.56
CA ILE A 5 -4.98 -7.25 25.51
C ILE A 5 -6.07 -6.79 24.56
N VAL A 6 -5.68 -6.30 23.38
CA VAL A 6 -6.58 -6.19 22.24
C VAL A 6 -6.99 -7.62 21.89
N VAL A 7 -8.01 -8.10 22.58
CA VAL A 7 -8.78 -9.26 22.18
C VAL A 7 -9.37 -8.83 20.85
N HIS A 8 -8.75 -9.24 19.75
CA HIS A 8 -9.50 -9.47 18.53
C HIS A 8 -10.60 -10.41 18.97
N SER A 9 -11.80 -9.87 19.19
CA SER A 9 -12.98 -10.69 19.29
C SER A 9 -12.88 -11.63 18.09
N LYS A 10 -13.00 -12.94 18.34
CA LYS A 10 -13.36 -13.86 17.28
C LYS A 10 -14.76 -13.43 16.84
N MET A 11 -14.83 -12.37 16.06
CA MET A 11 -16.00 -12.01 15.30
C MET A 11 -16.23 -13.25 14.45
N PHE A 12 -17.24 -14.04 14.83
CA PHE A 12 -17.58 -15.27 14.15
C PHE A 12 -17.85 -14.88 12.70
N ARG A 13 -16.90 -15.18 11.81
CA ARG A 13 -17.09 -14.96 10.38
C ARG A 13 -18.17 -15.95 9.95
N VAL A 14 -19.36 -15.45 9.71
CA VAL A 14 -20.43 -16.25 9.12
C VAL A 14 -20.10 -16.38 7.64
N PHE A 15 -19.61 -17.56 7.27
CA PHE A 15 -19.38 -17.87 5.88
C PHE A 15 -20.70 -18.08 5.16
N TYR A 16 -20.79 -17.58 3.94
CA TYR A 16 -21.86 -17.91 3.02
C TYR A 16 -21.81 -19.42 2.69
N PRO A 17 -22.94 -20.01 2.22
CA PRO A 17 -22.95 -21.38 1.74
C PRO A 17 -21.85 -21.64 0.69
N PRO A 18 -21.40 -22.89 0.51
CA PRO A 18 -20.38 -23.21 -0.48
C PRO A 18 -20.76 -22.73 -1.89
N ALA A 19 -19.80 -22.14 -2.59
CA ALA A 19 -19.96 -21.67 -3.96
C ALA A 19 -20.26 -22.85 -4.92
N VAL A 20 -21.11 -22.61 -5.92
CA VAL A 20 -21.34 -23.58 -7.00
C VAL A 20 -20.28 -23.38 -8.07
N LEU A 21 -19.36 -24.34 -8.20
CA LEU A 21 -18.27 -24.31 -9.18
C LEU A 21 -18.52 -25.33 -10.30
N HIS A 22 -18.37 -24.91 -11.55
CA HIS A 22 -18.61 -25.76 -12.72
C HIS A 22 -17.32 -26.40 -13.23
N PHE A 23 -17.21 -27.72 -13.06
CA PHE A 23 -16.03 -28.49 -13.49
C PHE A 23 -16.00 -28.80 -15.00
N ASN A 24 -17.07 -28.50 -15.75
CA ASN A 24 -17.19 -28.88 -17.16
C ASN A 24 -16.55 -27.91 -18.18
N SER A 25 -15.94 -26.79 -17.75
CA SER A 25 -15.17 -25.89 -18.64
C SER A 25 -13.73 -26.38 -18.92
N THR A 26 -13.10 -25.88 -19.98
CA THR A 26 -11.66 -26.09 -20.24
C THR A 26 -10.75 -25.15 -19.43
N GLU A 27 -11.34 -24.17 -18.74
CA GLU A 27 -10.61 -23.17 -17.97
C GLU A 27 -10.08 -23.70 -16.64
N HIS A 28 -8.86 -23.29 -16.31
CA HIS A 28 -8.24 -23.49 -15.01
C HIS A 28 -8.35 -22.20 -14.21
N PHE A 29 -8.67 -22.32 -12.92
CA PHE A 29 -8.90 -21.17 -12.04
C PHE A 29 -7.82 -21.06 -10.97
N LEU A 30 -7.57 -19.83 -10.52
CA LEU A 30 -6.71 -19.51 -9.39
C LEU A 30 -7.44 -18.61 -8.40
N SER A 31 -7.53 -19.02 -7.15
CA SER A 31 -8.11 -18.25 -6.04
C SER A 31 -7.21 -18.33 -4.81
N SER A 32 -7.53 -17.58 -3.75
CA SER A 32 -6.77 -17.58 -2.50
C SER A 32 -7.66 -17.26 -1.31
N ASN A 33 -7.19 -17.51 -0.08
CA ASN A 33 -7.91 -17.17 1.16
C ASN A 33 -8.18 -15.66 1.34
N LEU A 34 -7.26 -14.80 0.87
CA LEU A 34 -7.30 -13.33 0.96
C LEU A 34 -7.43 -12.74 2.40
N ALA A 35 -6.76 -11.62 2.64
CA ALA A 35 -6.83 -10.86 3.89
C ALA A 35 -8.02 -9.89 3.89
N SER A 36 -9.23 -10.40 3.62
CA SER A 36 -10.43 -9.58 3.36
C SER A 36 -10.79 -8.53 4.43
N PRO A 37 -10.57 -8.73 5.75
CA PRO A 37 -10.84 -7.67 6.74
C PRO A 37 -9.81 -6.52 6.77
N SER A 38 -8.79 -6.56 5.91
CA SER A 38 -7.74 -5.54 5.86
C SER A 38 -8.22 -4.24 5.22
N ARG A 39 -7.32 -3.26 5.10
CA ARG A 39 -7.59 -1.98 4.40
C ARG A 39 -7.20 -2.04 2.92
N LEU A 40 -7.74 -1.11 2.14
CA LEU A 40 -7.59 -0.97 0.69
C LEU A 40 -6.19 -1.27 0.14
N GLY A 41 -5.11 -0.71 0.71
CA GLY A 41 -3.76 -0.97 0.20
C GLY A 41 -3.35 -2.45 0.24
N ASN A 42 -3.86 -3.23 1.20
CA ASN A 42 -3.68 -4.68 1.22
C ASN A 42 -4.57 -5.37 0.18
N HIS A 43 -5.81 -4.92 0.02
CA HIS A 43 -6.72 -5.48 -0.97
C HIS A 43 -6.17 -5.33 -2.39
N ILE A 44 -5.63 -4.16 -2.75
CA ILE A 44 -5.02 -3.94 -4.07
C ILE A 44 -3.84 -4.90 -4.29
N PHE A 45 -3.01 -5.16 -3.27
CA PHE A 45 -1.94 -6.16 -3.37
C PHE A 45 -2.46 -7.57 -3.62
N GLU A 46 -3.53 -7.97 -2.95
CA GLU A 46 -4.17 -9.26 -3.13
C GLU A 46 -4.68 -9.44 -4.56
N PHE A 47 -5.46 -8.47 -5.07
CA PHE A 47 -5.99 -8.50 -6.43
C PHE A 47 -4.87 -8.43 -7.48
N ALA A 48 -3.93 -7.48 -7.38
CA ALA A 48 -2.86 -7.34 -8.35
C ALA A 48 -1.94 -8.56 -8.40
N SER A 49 -1.61 -9.13 -7.24
CA SER A 49 -0.77 -10.34 -7.18
C SER A 49 -1.49 -11.58 -7.67
N LEU A 50 -2.76 -11.76 -7.32
CA LEU A 50 -3.53 -12.90 -7.80
C LEU A 50 -3.74 -12.81 -9.32
N PHE A 51 -3.97 -11.61 -9.86
CA PHE A 51 -4.02 -11.36 -11.30
C PHE A 51 -2.69 -11.70 -11.99
N GLY A 52 -1.56 -11.18 -11.51
CA GLY A 52 -0.26 -11.47 -12.11
C GLY A 52 0.18 -12.94 -11.99
N LEU A 53 -0.16 -13.60 -10.88
CA LEU A 53 0.01 -15.05 -10.73
C LEU A 53 -0.85 -15.81 -11.73
N SER A 54 -2.10 -15.39 -11.93
CA SER A 54 -3.03 -15.96 -12.89
C SER A 54 -2.52 -15.90 -14.32
N GLU A 55 -2.03 -14.72 -14.75
CA GLU A 55 -1.43 -14.54 -16.07
C GLU A 55 -0.23 -15.47 -16.27
N ARG A 56 0.67 -15.55 -15.28
CA ARG A 56 1.84 -16.44 -15.33
C ARG A 56 1.47 -17.92 -15.43
N LEU A 57 0.44 -18.33 -14.69
CA LEU A 57 0.04 -19.73 -14.60
C LEU A 57 -0.98 -20.13 -15.68
N HIS A 58 -1.35 -19.21 -16.57
CA HIS A 58 -2.42 -19.40 -17.57
C HIS A 58 -3.74 -19.84 -16.94
N ARG A 59 -4.14 -19.17 -15.86
CA ARG A 59 -5.35 -19.46 -15.08
C ARG A 59 -6.24 -18.23 -14.99
N THR A 60 -7.55 -18.43 -15.09
CA THR A 60 -8.54 -17.39 -14.82
C THR A 60 -8.53 -17.04 -13.33
N PRO A 61 -8.31 -15.78 -12.94
CA PRO A 61 -8.37 -15.40 -11.54
C PRO A 61 -9.82 -15.45 -11.04
N LEU A 62 -10.00 -16.05 -9.87
CA LEU A 62 -11.31 -16.31 -9.24
C LEU A 62 -11.36 -15.64 -7.86
N PHE A 63 -12.38 -14.83 -7.64
CA PHE A 63 -12.70 -14.20 -6.37
C PHE A 63 -13.95 -14.84 -5.77
N LEU A 64 -13.81 -15.48 -4.61
CA LEU A 64 -14.93 -16.01 -3.84
C LEU A 64 -15.41 -14.96 -2.84
N VAL A 65 -16.68 -14.56 -2.95
CA VAL A 65 -17.32 -13.71 -1.95
C VAL A 65 -17.77 -14.61 -0.81
N GLU A 66 -16.87 -14.91 0.11
CA GLU A 66 -17.14 -15.92 1.15
C GLU A 66 -17.93 -15.38 2.35
N ASN A 67 -17.95 -14.06 2.56
CA ASN A 67 -18.66 -13.37 3.63
C ASN A 67 -18.67 -11.85 3.38
N GLU A 68 -19.24 -11.08 4.32
CA GLU A 68 -19.34 -9.61 4.25
C GLU A 68 -17.98 -8.88 4.10
N PHE A 69 -16.88 -9.43 4.64
CA PHE A 69 -15.56 -8.82 4.48
C PHE A 69 -15.05 -8.96 3.05
N HIS A 70 -15.34 -10.09 2.39
CA HIS A 70 -15.01 -10.27 0.97
C HIS A 70 -15.87 -9.37 0.09
N GLN A 71 -17.16 -9.20 0.43
CA GLN A 71 -18.04 -8.27 -0.27
C GLN A 71 -17.49 -6.84 -0.17
N LYS A 72 -17.12 -6.39 1.04
CA LYS A 72 -16.51 -5.08 1.25
C LYS A 72 -15.20 -4.92 0.48
N MET A 73 -14.30 -5.90 0.56
CA MET A 73 -13.04 -5.91 -0.19
C MET A 73 -13.26 -5.76 -1.70
N LEU A 74 -14.24 -6.50 -2.25
CA LEU A 74 -14.61 -6.44 -3.66
C LEU A 74 -15.16 -5.06 -4.04
N ASP A 75 -16.10 -4.53 -3.25
CA ASP A 75 -16.75 -3.25 -3.53
C ASP A 75 -15.79 -2.06 -3.40
N GLU A 76 -14.93 -2.05 -2.37
CA GLU A 76 -13.90 -1.03 -2.20
C GLU A 76 -12.86 -1.08 -3.34
N THR A 77 -12.42 -2.28 -3.72
CA THR A 77 -11.46 -2.41 -4.83
C THR A 77 -12.10 -2.05 -6.17
N ARG A 78 -13.37 -2.43 -6.41
CA ARG A 78 -14.10 -2.09 -7.65
C ARG A 78 -14.27 -0.59 -7.83
N LYS A 79 -14.50 0.16 -6.75
CA LYS A 79 -14.58 1.63 -6.80
C LYS A 79 -13.25 2.29 -7.18
N VAL A 80 -12.12 1.67 -6.86
CA VAL A 80 -10.78 2.25 -7.06
C VAL A 80 -10.15 1.75 -8.36
N MET A 81 -10.29 0.45 -8.65
CA MET A 81 -9.68 -0.24 -9.78
C MET A 81 -10.70 -1.14 -10.49
N PRO A 82 -11.75 -0.58 -11.11
CA PRO A 82 -12.79 -1.37 -11.77
C PRO A 82 -12.20 -2.32 -12.82
N GLY A 83 -11.26 -1.85 -13.64
CA GLY A 83 -10.62 -2.66 -14.68
C GLY A 83 -9.83 -3.87 -14.16
N LEU A 84 -9.32 -3.80 -12.92
CA LEU A 84 -8.65 -4.93 -12.27
C LEU A 84 -9.67 -5.96 -11.80
N VAL A 85 -10.77 -5.51 -11.16
CA VAL A 85 -11.84 -6.38 -10.69
C VAL A 85 -12.53 -7.09 -11.86
N GLU A 86 -12.67 -6.43 -13.02
CA GLU A 86 -13.22 -7.03 -14.24
C GLU A 86 -12.43 -8.23 -14.77
N LYS A 87 -11.15 -8.38 -14.39
CA LYS A 87 -10.37 -9.57 -14.76
C LYS A 87 -10.76 -10.81 -13.98
N PHE A 88 -11.45 -10.65 -12.85
CA PHE A 88 -11.80 -11.75 -11.96
C PHE A 88 -13.17 -12.34 -12.30
N THR A 89 -13.23 -13.66 -12.35
CA THR A 89 -14.51 -14.37 -12.18
C THR A 89 -14.92 -14.21 -10.72
N VAL A 90 -16.07 -13.59 -10.46
CA VAL A 90 -16.58 -13.38 -9.10
C VAL A 90 -17.73 -14.35 -8.84
N ILE A 91 -17.63 -15.13 -7.77
CA ILE A 91 -18.67 -16.10 -7.37
C ILE A 91 -19.03 -15.91 -5.90
N ASN A 92 -20.33 -15.87 -5.62
CA ASN A 92 -20.82 -15.84 -4.24
C ASN A 92 -20.74 -17.22 -3.60
N GLY A 93 -20.18 -17.29 -2.39
CA GLY A 93 -20.12 -18.51 -1.59
C GLY A 93 -18.73 -18.81 -1.06
N SER A 94 -18.68 -19.66 -0.04
CA SER A 94 -17.41 -20.14 0.55
C SER A 94 -16.73 -21.20 -0.31
N LEU A 95 -15.45 -21.45 -0.05
CA LEU A 95 -14.71 -22.52 -0.72
C LEU A 95 -15.39 -23.88 -0.51
N PRO A 96 -15.78 -24.61 -1.59
CA PRO A 96 -16.35 -25.94 -1.44
C PRO A 96 -15.35 -26.91 -0.81
N LYS A 97 -15.85 -27.79 0.09
CA LYS A 97 -15.01 -28.79 0.79
C LYS A 97 -14.31 -29.78 -0.14
N SER A 98 -14.80 -29.92 -1.38
CA SER A 98 -14.19 -30.75 -2.41
C SER A 98 -12.92 -30.13 -3.02
N ILE A 99 -12.70 -28.82 -2.85
CA ILE A 99 -11.49 -28.15 -3.33
C ILE A 99 -10.42 -28.19 -2.24
N LYS A 100 -9.28 -28.78 -2.57
CA LYS A 100 -8.12 -28.83 -1.68
C LYS A 100 -7.41 -27.47 -1.70
N GLN A 101 -7.02 -26.98 -0.53
CA GLN A 101 -6.14 -25.81 -0.46
C GLN A 101 -4.72 -26.19 -0.82
N THR A 102 -4.10 -25.40 -1.70
CA THR A 102 -2.72 -25.54 -2.12
C THR A 102 -1.81 -24.65 -1.27
N PRO A 103 -0.85 -25.23 -0.54
CA PRO A 103 0.06 -24.44 0.27
C PRO A 103 0.94 -23.51 -0.59
N PHE A 104 0.78 -22.21 -0.38
CA PHE A 104 1.57 -21.18 -1.04
C PHE A 104 1.64 -19.96 -0.12
N GLN A 105 2.79 -19.29 -0.11
CA GLN A 105 3.11 -18.15 0.75
C GLN A 105 2.85 -18.44 2.23
N LYS A 106 3.38 -19.56 2.75
CA LYS A 106 3.15 -19.96 4.17
C LYS A 106 3.62 -18.94 5.22
N VAL A 107 4.50 -18.03 4.83
CA VAL A 107 4.98 -16.96 5.69
C VAL A 107 4.57 -15.63 5.10
N CYS A 108 3.84 -14.83 5.89
CA CYS A 108 3.30 -13.59 5.38
C CYS A 108 4.37 -12.74 4.73
N CYS A 109 3.95 -12.18 3.61
CA CYS A 109 4.52 -11.00 3.01
C CYS A 109 5.94 -11.22 2.46
N ARG A 110 6.42 -12.48 2.48
CA ARG A 110 7.60 -12.92 1.77
C ARG A 110 7.15 -13.59 0.48
N HIS A 111 7.77 -13.17 -0.60
CA HIS A 111 7.59 -13.76 -1.92
C HIS A 111 8.08 -15.20 -1.93
N GLU A 112 7.22 -16.02 -2.48
CA GLU A 112 7.48 -17.40 -2.83
C GLU A 112 7.45 -17.49 -4.36
N ASN A 113 8.44 -18.15 -4.95
CA ASN A 113 8.53 -18.30 -6.39
C ASN A 113 7.29 -19.08 -6.90
N PRO A 114 6.50 -18.52 -7.84
CA PRO A 114 5.30 -19.19 -8.37
C PRO A 114 5.58 -20.50 -9.16
N GLU A 115 6.83 -20.79 -9.51
CA GLU A 115 7.23 -22.01 -10.24
C GLU A 115 6.71 -23.31 -9.59
N ILE A 116 6.57 -23.32 -8.26
CA ILE A 116 6.02 -24.49 -7.54
C ILE A 116 4.54 -24.78 -7.88
N LEU A 117 3.83 -23.81 -8.45
CA LEU A 117 2.43 -23.92 -8.86
C LEU A 117 2.29 -24.33 -10.33
N GLU A 118 3.33 -24.16 -11.17
CA GLU A 118 3.28 -24.40 -12.62
C GLU A 118 3.05 -25.87 -12.98
N LYS A 119 3.48 -26.79 -12.11
CA LYS A 119 3.35 -28.24 -12.31
C LYS A 119 2.03 -28.81 -11.79
N ILE A 120 1.17 -27.98 -11.19
CA ILE A 120 -0.10 -28.42 -10.64
C ILE A 120 -1.16 -28.25 -11.74
N ASP A 121 -1.70 -29.37 -12.22
CA ASP A 121 -2.71 -29.45 -13.27
C ASP A 121 -4.15 -29.42 -12.73
N GLU A 122 -4.33 -29.27 -11.41
CA GLU A 122 -5.65 -29.18 -10.79
C GLU A 122 -6.46 -28.02 -11.41
N LYS A 123 -7.70 -28.30 -11.79
CA LYS A 123 -8.60 -27.30 -12.38
C LYS A 123 -8.77 -26.05 -11.49
N TYR A 124 -8.99 -26.25 -10.20
CA TYR A 124 -9.15 -25.18 -9.23
C TYR A 124 -7.97 -25.17 -8.28
N LEU A 125 -7.10 -24.18 -8.41
CA LEU A 125 -6.01 -23.95 -7.46
C LEU A 125 -6.45 -22.89 -6.45
N HIS A 126 -6.64 -23.29 -5.19
CA HIS A 126 -6.97 -22.35 -4.11
C HIS A 126 -5.78 -22.20 -3.15
N LEU A 127 -5.10 -21.07 -3.20
CA LEU A 127 -3.88 -20.82 -2.45
C LEU A 127 -4.15 -20.51 -0.97
N THR A 128 -3.32 -21.04 -0.08
CA THR A 128 -3.44 -20.78 1.36
C THR A 128 -3.02 -19.37 1.79
N GLY A 129 -2.27 -18.68 0.93
CA GLY A 129 -1.59 -17.43 1.25
C GLY A 129 -2.53 -16.23 1.42
N MET A 130 -1.97 -15.16 1.97
CA MET A 130 -2.65 -13.87 2.17
C MET A 130 -1.66 -12.71 2.01
N PHE A 131 -2.19 -11.52 1.82
CA PHE A 131 -1.55 -10.22 1.61
C PHE A 131 -0.76 -10.06 0.31
N TYR A 132 0.02 -11.06 -0.10
CA TYR A 132 0.85 -11.05 -1.32
C TYR A 132 1.60 -9.72 -1.57
N GLN A 133 2.16 -9.11 -0.53
CA GLN A 133 2.81 -7.78 -0.60
C GLN A 133 4.18 -7.81 -1.32
N SER A 134 4.17 -8.15 -2.61
CA SER A 134 5.35 -8.25 -3.47
C SER A 134 4.98 -7.97 -4.92
N TRP A 135 5.53 -6.89 -5.48
CA TRP A 135 5.42 -6.58 -6.92
C TRP A 135 5.92 -7.70 -7.83
N LYS A 136 6.78 -8.59 -7.33
CA LYS A 136 7.30 -9.75 -8.09
C LYS A 136 6.20 -10.73 -8.54
N TYR A 137 4.99 -10.63 -7.98
CA TYR A 137 3.84 -11.39 -8.45
C TYR A 137 3.16 -10.79 -9.67
N PHE A 138 3.40 -9.51 -9.97
CA PHE A 138 2.85 -8.79 -11.11
C PHE A 138 3.97 -7.98 -11.82
N PRO A 139 5.08 -8.64 -12.23
CA PRO A 139 6.18 -7.94 -12.87
C PRO A 139 5.72 -7.30 -14.19
N ASN A 140 6.20 -6.10 -14.49
CA ASN A 140 5.90 -5.36 -15.73
C ASN A 140 4.41 -4.99 -15.93
N MET A 141 3.57 -5.10 -14.90
CA MET A 141 2.13 -4.75 -15.00
C MET A 141 1.84 -3.30 -14.59
N ARG A 142 2.84 -2.41 -14.51
CA ARG A 142 2.62 -1.04 -14.03
C ARG A 142 1.63 -0.27 -14.89
N GLU A 143 1.86 -0.22 -16.20
CA GLU A 143 1.00 0.49 -17.15
C GLU A 143 -0.43 -0.06 -17.11
N GLN A 144 -0.56 -1.39 -17.18
CA GLN A 144 -1.85 -2.05 -17.09
C GLN A 144 -2.60 -1.76 -15.78
N LEU A 145 -1.91 -1.79 -14.63
CA LEU A 145 -2.52 -1.46 -13.34
C LEU A 145 -2.87 0.03 -13.22
N LEU A 146 -2.11 0.93 -13.86
CA LEU A 146 -2.46 2.36 -13.94
C LEU A 146 -3.74 2.57 -14.76
N ASP A 147 -3.92 1.82 -15.85
CA ASP A 147 -5.11 1.89 -16.70
C ASP A 147 -6.36 1.30 -16.03
N PHE A 148 -6.18 0.45 -15.02
CA PHE A 148 -7.29 -0.10 -14.25
C PHE A 148 -7.86 0.85 -13.19
N LEU A 149 -7.14 1.91 -12.82
CA LEU A 149 -7.64 2.92 -11.87
C LEU A 149 -8.83 3.68 -12.45
N ASP A 150 -9.85 3.92 -11.61
CA ASP A 150 -10.94 4.82 -11.94
C ASP A 150 -10.45 6.27 -11.97
N ASP A 151 -10.53 6.91 -13.13
CA ASP A 151 -10.18 8.31 -13.35
C ASP A 151 -11.39 9.19 -13.69
N SER A 152 -12.61 8.70 -13.45
CA SER A 152 -13.85 9.42 -13.69
C SER A 152 -14.01 10.65 -12.79
N SER A 153 -13.58 10.56 -11.52
CA SER A 153 -13.51 11.72 -10.62
C SER A 153 -12.18 12.45 -10.80
N GLN A 154 -12.27 13.74 -11.13
CA GLN A 154 -11.13 14.66 -11.11
C GLN A 154 -11.33 15.80 -10.12
N ASP A 155 -12.31 15.69 -9.23
CA ASP A 155 -12.47 16.65 -8.15
C ASP A 155 -11.49 16.31 -7.03
N PHE A 156 -10.46 17.14 -6.91
CA PHE A 156 -9.45 17.02 -5.87
C PHE A 156 -9.48 18.24 -4.93
N GLY A 157 -10.56 19.02 -4.98
CA GLY A 157 -10.66 20.30 -4.29
C GLY A 157 -9.51 21.25 -4.67
N ASN A 158 -8.92 21.89 -3.66
CA ASN A 158 -7.85 22.87 -3.84
C ASN A 158 -6.44 22.29 -4.05
N LEU A 159 -6.31 20.97 -4.23
CA LEU A 159 -5.00 20.37 -4.43
C LEU A 159 -4.35 20.89 -5.72
N PRO A 160 -3.05 21.24 -5.68
CA PRO A 160 -2.35 21.78 -6.84
C PRO A 160 -2.25 20.74 -7.96
N ARG A 161 -2.23 21.15 -9.22
CA ARG A 161 -2.00 20.22 -10.34
C ARG A 161 -0.59 20.34 -10.87
N SER A 162 0.06 19.21 -11.12
CA SER A 162 1.42 19.21 -11.68
C SER A 162 1.38 19.56 -13.16
N ASN A 163 2.24 20.49 -13.58
CA ASN A 163 2.35 20.97 -14.96
C ASN A 163 3.76 21.55 -15.20
N GLN A 164 4.00 22.14 -16.38
CA GLN A 164 5.30 22.71 -16.74
C GLN A 164 5.85 23.79 -15.79
N ARG A 165 4.99 24.41 -14.98
CA ARG A 165 5.34 25.45 -14.00
C ARG A 165 5.09 25.04 -12.56
N THR A 166 4.57 23.85 -12.30
CA THR A 166 4.20 23.41 -10.95
C THR A 166 4.71 22.00 -10.73
N HIS A 167 5.66 21.86 -9.80
CA HIS A 167 6.19 20.57 -9.39
C HIS A 167 5.52 20.14 -8.08
N VAL A 168 4.97 18.93 -8.04
CA VAL A 168 4.24 18.42 -6.88
C VAL A 168 5.01 17.27 -6.23
N THR A 169 5.49 17.52 -5.01
CA THR A 169 6.04 16.48 -4.13
C THR A 169 4.96 15.97 -3.19
N CYS A 170 4.63 14.70 -3.30
CA CYS A 170 3.63 14.04 -2.49
C CYS A 170 4.25 13.34 -1.29
N VAL A 171 3.65 13.46 -0.12
CA VAL A 171 4.12 12.86 1.13
C VAL A 171 3.02 11.97 1.69
N HIS A 172 3.32 10.69 1.90
CA HIS A 172 2.41 9.78 2.59
C HIS A 172 2.80 9.64 4.06
N ALA A 173 1.90 10.04 4.96
CA ALA A 173 2.06 10.17 6.40
C ALA A 173 1.07 9.27 7.18
N ARG A 174 1.33 7.96 7.21
CA ARG A 174 0.53 6.98 7.96
C ARG A 174 0.82 7.04 9.46
N ARG A 175 -0.21 7.20 10.30
CA ARG A 175 -0.10 7.19 11.76
C ARG A 175 -1.10 6.30 12.47
N GLY A 176 -2.40 6.59 12.38
CA GLY A 176 -3.50 6.02 13.18
C GLY A 176 -3.16 4.76 14.00
N ASP A 177 -3.54 3.59 13.49
CA ASP A 177 -3.28 2.29 14.14
C ASP A 177 -1.78 1.94 14.25
N PHE A 178 -0.89 2.58 13.49
CA PHE A 178 0.56 2.34 13.60
C PHE A 178 1.10 2.81 14.95
N VAL A 179 0.56 3.91 15.49
CA VAL A 179 0.91 4.41 16.83
C VAL A 179 0.56 3.37 17.88
N ASP A 180 -0.65 2.80 17.81
CA ASP A 180 -1.16 1.86 18.81
C ASP A 180 -0.45 0.50 18.78
N VAL A 181 -0.19 -0.03 17.59
CA VAL A 181 0.48 -1.34 17.44
C VAL A 181 2.01 -1.26 17.57
N GLY A 182 2.57 -0.05 17.68
CA GLY A 182 4.01 0.19 17.79
C GLY A 182 4.78 -0.07 16.49
N PHE A 183 4.13 0.14 15.35
CA PHE A 183 4.81 0.27 14.08
C PHE A 183 5.44 1.66 13.97
N GLN A 184 6.40 1.83 13.06
CA GLN A 184 6.91 3.16 12.76
C GLN A 184 5.83 4.01 12.07
N ALA A 185 5.11 4.79 12.87
CA ALA A 185 4.26 5.86 12.41
C ALA A 185 5.08 6.99 11.76
N ALA A 186 4.42 7.82 10.95
CA ALA A 186 5.00 9.02 10.35
C ALA A 186 5.62 9.92 11.43
N ASP A 187 6.85 10.36 11.18
CA ASP A 187 7.66 11.16 12.09
C ASP A 187 7.84 12.57 11.52
N PRO A 188 7.52 13.63 12.27
CA PRO A 188 7.43 14.98 11.72
C PRO A 188 8.81 15.54 11.35
N ASP A 189 9.85 15.23 12.13
CA ASP A 189 11.20 15.70 11.85
C ASP A 189 11.81 14.99 10.64
N PHE A 190 11.56 13.68 10.51
CA PHE A 190 11.92 12.94 9.31
C PHE A 190 11.23 13.53 8.06
N ILE A 191 9.92 13.82 8.14
CA ILE A 191 9.18 14.38 7.00
C ILE A 191 9.74 15.74 6.60
N ARG A 192 9.85 16.70 7.54
CA ARG A 192 10.35 18.05 7.25
C ARG A 192 11.75 18.03 6.63
N ASN A 193 12.66 17.27 7.23
CA ASN A 193 14.03 17.16 6.71
C ASN A 193 14.08 16.46 5.34
N SER A 194 13.23 15.44 5.12
CA SER A 194 13.17 14.73 3.84
C SER A 194 12.61 15.59 2.72
N VAL A 195 11.52 16.32 2.96
CA VAL A 195 10.94 17.25 1.99
C VAL A 195 11.96 18.32 1.59
N LYS A 196 12.64 18.92 2.57
CA LYS A 196 13.72 19.88 2.31
C LYS A 196 14.85 19.27 1.46
N TYR A 197 15.34 18.10 1.87
CA TYR A 197 16.42 17.42 1.17
C TYR A 197 16.05 17.07 -0.29
N ILE A 198 14.82 16.58 -0.52
CA ILE A 198 14.31 16.29 -1.87
C ILE A 198 14.27 17.57 -2.71
N ALA A 199 13.71 18.65 -2.16
CA ALA A 199 13.56 19.92 -2.86
C ALA A 199 14.90 20.55 -3.26
N GLU A 200 15.94 20.39 -2.44
CA GLU A 200 17.28 20.94 -2.67
C GLU A 200 18.13 20.10 -3.65
N ASN A 201 17.94 18.77 -3.68
CA ASN A 201 18.87 17.87 -4.36
C ASN A 201 18.28 17.16 -5.60
N PHE A 202 16.96 17.12 -5.74
CA PHE A 202 16.29 16.26 -6.74
C PHE A 202 15.30 16.98 -7.65
N ILE A 203 15.08 18.27 -7.41
CA ILE A 203 14.39 19.15 -8.35
C ILE A 203 15.49 19.92 -9.10
N PRO A 204 15.62 19.75 -10.44
CA PRO A 204 16.69 20.36 -11.23
C PRO A 204 16.83 21.87 -10.97
N GLU A 205 18.05 22.40 -10.92
CA GLU A 205 18.28 23.84 -10.64
C GLU A 205 17.60 24.77 -11.67
N ILE A 206 17.50 24.33 -12.94
CA ILE A 206 16.78 25.05 -14.00
C ILE A 206 15.27 25.12 -13.71
N GLU A 207 14.71 24.07 -13.09
CA GLU A 207 13.33 24.07 -12.57
C GLU A 207 13.24 24.87 -11.27
N TYR A 208 14.24 24.79 -10.40
CA TYR A 208 14.27 25.35 -9.03
C TYR A 208 13.89 26.83 -8.97
N LYS A 209 14.26 27.64 -9.98
CA LYS A 209 13.93 29.08 -10.05
C LYS A 209 12.65 29.38 -10.83
N LYS A 210 12.11 28.44 -11.62
CA LYS A 210 11.00 28.67 -12.56
C LYS A 210 9.71 27.93 -12.23
N VAL A 211 9.76 26.90 -11.37
CA VAL A 211 8.58 26.10 -11.00
C VAL A 211 8.10 26.43 -9.59
N HIS A 212 6.79 26.55 -9.42
CA HIS A 212 6.16 26.56 -8.11
C HIS A 212 6.29 25.16 -7.50
N ARG A 213 6.97 25.07 -6.36
CA ARG A 213 7.12 23.81 -5.62
C ARG A 213 5.95 23.68 -4.66
N LYS A 214 5.13 22.65 -4.88
CA LYS A 214 4.00 22.35 -4.00
C LYS A 214 4.22 21.01 -3.33
N VAL A 215 3.82 20.91 -2.08
CA VAL A 215 3.87 19.69 -1.29
C VAL A 215 2.44 19.28 -0.95
N VAL A 216 2.07 18.03 -1.21
CA VAL A 216 0.75 17.48 -0.88
C VAL A 216 0.92 16.34 0.10
N ILE A 217 0.19 16.38 1.21
CA ILE A 217 0.30 15.42 2.29
C ILE A 217 -0.96 14.56 2.33
N PHE A 218 -0.75 13.25 2.22
CA PHE A 218 -1.76 12.21 2.37
C PHE A 218 -1.56 11.50 3.71
N GLY A 219 -2.65 11.14 4.38
CA GLY A 219 -2.56 10.48 5.67
C GLY A 219 -3.92 10.27 6.31
N ASP A 220 -3.89 9.65 7.48
CA ASP A 220 -5.09 9.27 8.24
C ASP A 220 -5.25 10.06 9.55
N ASP A 221 -4.41 11.07 9.78
CA ASP A 221 -4.35 11.87 11.00
C ASP A 221 -4.22 13.36 10.62
N LEU A 222 -5.37 14.03 10.51
CA LEU A 222 -5.44 15.43 10.05
C LEU A 222 -4.71 16.39 11.00
N GLU A 223 -4.85 16.21 12.31
CA GLU A 223 -4.19 17.06 13.31
C GLU A 223 -2.68 16.96 13.19
N PHE A 224 -2.16 15.74 13.04
CA PHE A 224 -0.75 15.54 12.76
C PHE A 224 -0.32 16.21 11.45
N MET A 225 -1.07 16.00 10.36
CA MET A 225 -0.71 16.58 9.06
C MET A 225 -0.65 18.11 9.11
N ARG A 226 -1.59 18.77 9.80
CA ARG A 226 -1.58 20.22 10.05
C ARG A 226 -0.37 20.69 10.86
N SER A 227 0.18 19.85 11.72
CA SER A 227 1.36 20.17 12.53
C SER A 227 2.70 20.08 11.78
N LEU A 228 2.71 19.54 10.56
CA LEU A 228 3.96 19.29 9.82
C LEU A 228 4.57 20.58 9.28
N PHE A 229 3.74 21.43 8.67
CA PHE A 229 4.14 22.68 8.03
C PHE A 229 3.13 23.77 8.34
N GLU A 230 3.64 24.96 8.67
CA GLU A 230 2.80 26.14 8.91
C GLU A 230 2.08 26.56 7.63
N ASN A 231 0.89 27.16 7.79
CA ASN A 231 0.08 27.68 6.68
C ASN A 231 -0.29 26.62 5.62
N SER A 232 -0.43 25.36 6.02
CA SER A 232 -0.93 24.30 5.14
C SER A 232 -2.42 24.49 4.84
N VAL A 233 -2.81 24.34 3.58
CA VAL A 233 -4.22 24.41 3.13
C VAL A 233 -4.81 23.01 3.00
N VAL A 234 -6.01 22.78 3.51
CA VAL A 234 -6.72 21.50 3.35
C VAL A 234 -7.48 21.49 2.02
N SER A 235 -7.56 20.33 1.34
CA SER A 235 -8.22 20.20 0.04
C SER A 235 -9.69 20.66 0.03
N THR A 236 -10.38 20.55 1.17
CA THR A 236 -11.77 20.96 1.39
C THR A 236 -11.95 22.42 1.80
N ASP A 237 -10.88 23.14 2.13
CA ASP A 237 -10.98 24.55 2.52
C ASP A 237 -11.49 25.38 1.34
N GLU A 238 -12.07 26.55 1.58
CA GLU A 238 -12.39 27.46 0.47
C GLU A 238 -11.09 27.99 -0.15
N PRO A 239 -11.04 28.26 -1.47
CA PRO A 239 -9.87 28.85 -2.08
C PRO A 239 -9.59 30.23 -1.48
N GLU A 240 -8.61 30.32 -0.56
CA GLU A 240 -8.17 31.62 -0.09
C GLU A 240 -7.49 32.36 -1.24
N TYR A 241 -8.06 33.51 -1.62
CA TYR A 241 -7.56 34.34 -2.73
C TYR A 241 -6.14 34.90 -2.48
N MET A 242 -5.60 34.81 -1.27
CA MET A 242 -4.53 35.74 -0.86
C MET A 242 -3.10 35.26 -1.05
N PHE A 243 -2.75 33.96 -1.02
CA PHE A 243 -1.39 33.49 -1.36
C PHE A 243 -1.39 32.04 -1.86
N PRO A 244 -0.61 31.69 -2.89
CA PRO A 244 -0.55 30.31 -3.36
C PRO A 244 0.24 29.46 -2.34
N ALA A 245 -0.47 28.79 -1.43
CA ALA A 245 0.10 27.94 -0.39
C ALA A 245 1.16 26.97 -0.94
N GLU A 246 2.24 26.73 -0.19
CA GLU A 246 3.27 25.77 -0.59
C GLU A 246 2.93 24.33 -0.15
N TYR A 247 2.17 24.20 0.93
CA TYR A 247 1.83 22.92 1.56
C TYR A 247 0.32 22.71 1.55
N TYR A 248 -0.10 21.53 1.12
CA TYR A 248 -1.50 21.13 1.04
C TYR A 248 -1.71 19.80 1.74
N ILE A 249 -2.90 19.60 2.30
CA ILE A 249 -3.31 18.37 2.97
C ILE A 249 -4.54 17.81 2.24
N SER A 250 -4.46 16.55 1.81
CA SER A 250 -5.62 15.85 1.27
C SER A 250 -6.55 15.39 2.39
N GLN A 251 -7.84 15.69 2.25
CA GLN A 251 -8.95 15.00 2.92
C GLN A 251 -9.79 14.19 1.94
N ASN A 252 -9.29 13.98 0.73
CA ASN A 252 -10.03 13.25 -0.29
C ASN A 252 -10.16 11.76 0.10
N SER A 253 -11.02 11.03 -0.61
CA SER A 253 -11.12 9.60 -0.40
C SER A 253 -9.82 8.89 -0.81
N PRO A 254 -9.52 7.69 -0.25
CA PRO A 254 -8.37 6.90 -0.67
C PRO A 254 -8.35 6.57 -2.17
N ALA A 255 -9.51 6.54 -2.83
CA ALA A 255 -9.62 6.34 -4.28
C ALA A 255 -9.07 7.55 -5.04
N GLU A 256 -9.57 8.74 -4.68
CA GLU A 256 -9.15 10.01 -5.28
C GLU A 256 -7.67 10.30 -5.03
N ASP A 257 -7.12 9.95 -3.87
CA ASP A 257 -5.70 10.09 -3.58
C ASP A 257 -4.81 9.25 -4.52
N LEU A 258 -5.23 8.03 -4.87
CA LEU A 258 -4.49 7.17 -5.81
C LEU A 258 -4.55 7.74 -7.23
N THR A 259 -5.73 8.21 -7.68
CA THR A 259 -5.92 8.84 -8.99
C THR A 259 -5.18 10.17 -9.08
N TYR A 260 -5.21 10.99 -8.02
CA TYR A 260 -4.42 12.20 -7.92
C TYR A 260 -2.92 11.89 -8.02
N SER A 261 -2.46 10.82 -7.36
CA SER A 261 -1.06 10.42 -7.45
C SER A 261 -0.64 10.07 -8.88
N LYS A 262 -1.46 9.30 -9.58
CA LYS A 262 -1.31 8.98 -11.02
C LYS A 262 -1.17 10.23 -11.88
N GLN A 263 -1.94 11.27 -11.59
CA GLN A 263 -2.03 12.45 -12.45
C GLN A 263 -1.06 13.58 -12.06
N ASN A 264 -0.62 13.65 -10.80
CA ASN A 264 0.02 14.86 -10.28
C ASN A 264 1.31 14.62 -9.48
N CYS A 265 1.53 13.47 -8.84
CA CYS A 265 2.71 13.29 -7.98
C CYS A 265 4.00 13.07 -8.78
N ASP A 266 4.82 14.12 -8.92
CA ASP A 266 6.12 14.06 -9.62
C ASP A 266 7.17 13.32 -8.79
N ILE A 267 7.13 13.50 -7.46
CA ILE A 267 7.95 12.76 -6.50
C ILE A 267 7.07 12.31 -5.35
N VAL A 268 7.26 11.08 -4.84
CA VAL A 268 6.59 10.58 -3.64
C VAL A 268 7.58 10.32 -2.51
N LEU A 269 7.26 10.76 -1.31
CA LEU A 269 7.92 10.39 -0.06
C LEU A 269 7.01 9.50 0.79
N ILE A 270 7.42 8.25 1.01
CA ILE A 270 6.74 7.32 1.92
C ILE A 270 7.40 7.41 3.30
N SER A 271 6.80 8.15 4.22
CA SER A 271 7.37 8.36 5.57
C SER A 271 7.19 7.15 6.51
N ALA A 272 6.16 6.34 6.25
CA ALA A 272 5.82 5.16 7.01
C ALA A 272 6.03 3.89 6.16
N PRO A 273 7.16 3.18 6.32
CA PRO A 273 7.60 2.16 5.36
C PRO A 273 6.74 0.90 5.30
N LYS A 274 5.93 0.63 6.34
CA LYS A 274 4.98 -0.50 6.35
C LYS A 274 3.63 -0.16 5.70
N SER A 275 3.43 1.07 5.25
CA SER A 275 2.14 1.45 4.68
C SER A 275 2.00 0.89 3.26
N THR A 276 1.13 -0.11 3.11
CA THR A 276 0.76 -0.63 1.78
C THR A 276 0.06 0.41 0.93
N PHE A 277 -0.78 1.25 1.52
CA PHE A 277 -1.38 2.38 0.80
C PHE A 277 -0.32 3.38 0.31
N GLY A 278 0.64 3.74 1.16
CA GLY A 278 1.78 4.58 0.74
C GLY A 278 2.60 3.96 -0.39
N TRP A 279 2.76 2.63 -0.36
CA TRP A 279 3.39 1.91 -1.46
C TRP A 279 2.62 2.07 -2.77
N TRP A 280 1.28 2.00 -2.75
CA TRP A 280 0.44 2.23 -3.94
C TRP A 280 0.42 3.68 -4.40
N ILE A 281 0.47 4.66 -3.49
CA ILE A 281 0.66 6.07 -3.86
C ILE A 281 1.97 6.23 -4.65
N GLY A 282 3.07 5.64 -4.18
CA GLY A 282 4.33 5.60 -4.92
C GLY A 282 4.23 4.82 -6.23
N TYR A 283 3.58 3.65 -6.20
CA TYR A 283 3.38 2.79 -7.37
C TYR A 283 2.56 3.47 -8.44
N PHE A 284 1.58 4.31 -8.14
CA PHE A 284 0.80 4.97 -9.18
C PHE A 284 1.34 6.34 -9.56
N SER A 285 2.29 6.90 -8.82
CA SER A 285 2.79 8.25 -9.04
C SER A 285 3.18 8.57 -10.48
N LYS A 286 2.75 9.75 -10.95
CA LYS A 286 3.06 10.31 -12.28
C LYS A 286 4.55 10.24 -12.60
N GLY A 287 5.40 10.72 -11.69
CA GLY A 287 6.84 10.84 -11.94
C GLY A 287 7.65 9.56 -11.72
N ASN A 288 7.03 8.50 -11.19
CA ASN A 288 7.69 7.21 -10.92
C ASN A 288 9.01 7.33 -10.12
N LYS A 289 9.10 8.35 -9.25
CA LYS A 289 10.28 8.69 -8.44
C LYS A 289 9.90 8.68 -6.97
N VAL A 290 10.38 7.68 -6.24
CA VAL A 290 9.92 7.39 -4.89
C VAL A 290 11.09 7.38 -3.91
N PHE A 291 10.94 8.18 -2.86
CA PHE A 291 11.76 8.16 -1.67
C PHE A 291 10.99 7.52 -0.53
N TYR A 292 11.70 6.84 0.37
CA TYR A 292 11.07 6.19 1.50
C TYR A 292 11.99 6.19 2.72
N ARG A 293 11.39 6.14 3.90
CA ARG A 293 12.11 5.93 5.15
C ARG A 293 12.63 4.50 5.22
N ASP A 294 13.95 4.33 5.30
CA ASP A 294 14.51 3.00 5.55
C ASP A 294 14.12 2.52 6.94
N ILE A 295 13.33 1.46 6.97
CA ILE A 295 12.79 0.86 8.18
C ILE A 295 13.87 0.25 9.09
N ARG A 296 15.07 -0.05 8.58
CA ARG A 296 16.20 -0.52 9.40
C ARG A 296 16.68 0.55 10.38
N TYR A 297 16.35 1.81 10.10
CA TYR A 297 16.66 2.97 10.93
C TYR A 297 15.39 3.57 11.58
N ALA A 298 14.28 2.84 11.52
CA ALA A 298 13.06 3.18 12.23
C ALA A 298 13.01 2.50 13.61
N LYS A 299 12.35 3.15 14.58
CA LYS A 299 12.04 2.55 15.89
C LYS A 299 10.80 1.66 15.77
N ASP A 300 10.86 0.64 14.91
CA ASP A 300 9.73 -0.27 14.69
C ASP A 300 9.84 -1.51 15.60
N ARG A 301 8.78 -1.85 16.34
CA ARG A 301 8.76 -3.05 17.22
C ARG A 301 9.08 -4.35 16.47
N GLY A 302 8.76 -4.43 15.18
CA GLY A 302 9.08 -5.58 14.33
C GLY A 302 10.57 -5.70 13.97
N TYR A 303 11.36 -4.65 14.17
CA TYR A 303 12.80 -4.64 13.87
C TYR A 303 13.68 -4.54 15.13
N VAL A 304 13.26 -3.78 16.16
CA VAL A 304 14.07 -3.51 17.38
C VAL A 304 14.07 -4.68 18.40
N SER A 305 13.52 -5.84 18.07
CA SER A 305 13.63 -7.05 18.90
C SER A 305 14.98 -7.77 18.71
N THR A 306 16.10 -7.10 19.01
CA THR A 306 17.33 -7.77 19.45
C THR A 306 17.30 -7.83 20.98
N HIS A 307 17.17 -9.05 21.52
CA HIS A 307 17.04 -9.40 22.95
C HIS A 307 15.67 -9.13 23.58
N ILE A 308 14.86 -10.19 23.73
CA ILE A 308 14.15 -10.62 24.96
C ILE A 308 13.14 -11.74 24.61
N SER A 309 13.34 -12.88 25.28
CA SER A 309 12.45 -14.04 25.48
C SER A 309 11.95 -14.85 24.26
N LYS A 310 12.26 -16.15 24.29
CA LYS A 310 12.17 -17.15 23.21
C LYS A 310 10.83 -17.91 23.10
N THR A 311 9.73 -17.52 23.78
CA THR A 311 8.67 -18.55 24.02
C THR A 311 7.21 -18.22 23.66
N ALA A 312 6.84 -17.18 22.88
CA ALA A 312 5.43 -17.11 22.43
C ALA A 312 5.08 -16.31 21.16
N ILE A 313 6.03 -15.68 20.45
CA ILE A 313 5.70 -14.88 19.26
C ILE A 313 6.72 -15.22 18.16
N THR A 314 6.57 -16.39 17.55
CA THR A 314 7.51 -16.93 16.54
C THR A 314 6.99 -16.79 15.09
N ILE A 315 5.75 -16.32 14.86
CA ILE A 315 5.20 -16.28 13.48
C ILE A 315 5.29 -14.90 12.80
N PHE A 316 5.51 -13.79 13.53
CA PHE A 316 5.52 -12.44 12.93
C PHE A 316 6.89 -11.74 12.85
N LYS A 317 7.99 -12.36 13.31
CA LYS A 317 9.16 -11.60 13.80
C LYS A 317 10.27 -11.19 12.82
N LYS A 318 10.34 -11.65 11.56
CA LYS A 318 11.41 -11.19 10.63
C LYS A 318 11.02 -11.04 9.16
N THR A 319 9.88 -11.57 8.75
CA THR A 319 9.56 -11.78 7.32
C THR A 319 8.60 -10.77 6.71
N PHE A 320 7.87 -9.99 7.52
CA PHE A 320 7.02 -8.89 7.03
C PHE A 320 7.82 -7.82 6.24
N PHE A 321 9.15 -7.81 6.41
CA PHE A 321 10.00 -6.64 6.22
C PHE A 321 10.75 -6.62 4.88
N ALA A 322 11.21 -7.77 4.39
CA ALA A 322 12.16 -7.82 3.28
C ALA A 322 11.53 -7.50 1.91
N GLN A 323 10.22 -7.22 1.82
CA GLN A 323 9.55 -7.20 0.53
C GLN A 323 8.77 -5.93 0.17
N LEU A 324 8.01 -5.33 1.10
CA LEU A 324 7.58 -3.94 0.89
C LEU A 324 8.81 -3.03 0.72
N CYS A 325 9.93 -3.37 1.38
CA CYS A 325 11.21 -2.66 1.27
C CYS A 325 12.16 -3.18 0.16
N ASN A 326 11.88 -4.33 -0.45
CA ASN A 326 12.30 -4.54 -1.85
C ASN A 326 11.26 -3.86 -2.74
N PHE A 327 11.06 -2.54 -2.56
CA PHE A 327 10.45 -1.66 -3.56
C PHE A 327 11.15 -2.01 -4.88
N GLY A 328 10.53 -2.77 -5.76
CA GLY A 328 9.53 -2.28 -6.70
C GLY A 328 10.29 -1.84 -7.95
N PRO A 329 9.77 -2.01 -9.17
CA PRO A 329 10.48 -1.64 -10.40
C PRO A 329 10.63 -0.11 -10.62
N PHE A 330 10.61 0.71 -9.56
CA PHE A 330 10.72 2.18 -9.66
C PHE A 330 12.16 2.64 -9.55
N LEU A 331 12.43 3.90 -9.92
CA LEU A 331 13.67 4.56 -9.55
C LEU A 331 13.58 4.94 -8.06
N VAL A 332 13.92 3.97 -7.20
CA VAL A 332 13.78 4.12 -5.75
C VAL A 332 15.10 4.60 -5.15
N GLN A 333 15.03 5.65 -4.33
CA GLN A 333 16.16 6.05 -3.49
C GLN A 333 15.78 6.01 -2.02
N SER A 334 16.49 5.17 -1.27
CA SER A 334 16.37 5.14 0.19
C SER A 334 16.94 6.43 0.79
N LEU A 335 16.14 7.16 1.56
CA LEU A 335 16.64 8.31 2.32
C LEU A 335 17.14 7.87 3.68
N ARG A 336 18.41 8.21 3.94
CA ARG A 336 19.08 8.07 5.23
C ARG A 336 19.42 9.46 5.75
N LEU A 337 18.43 10.17 6.27
CA LEU A 337 18.71 11.42 6.96
C LEU A 337 19.07 11.10 8.40
N SER A 338 20.35 11.23 8.74
CA SER A 338 20.80 11.30 10.12
C SER A 338 20.16 12.54 10.75
N ILE A 339 19.25 12.33 11.70
CA ILE A 339 18.74 13.39 12.58
C ILE A 339 19.97 14.01 13.26
N PRO A 340 20.30 15.30 13.02
CA PRO A 340 21.36 15.96 13.75
C PRO A 340 20.96 15.98 15.24
N GLY A 341 21.67 15.23 16.08
CA GLY A 341 21.39 15.17 17.52
C GLY A 341 21.37 13.76 18.13
N LEU A 342 21.23 12.70 17.33
CA LEU A 342 21.48 11.33 17.81
C LEU A 342 22.98 11.02 17.77
N ARG A 343 23.74 11.66 18.68
CA ARG A 343 25.03 11.14 19.12
C ARG A 343 24.78 9.74 19.69
N THR A 344 25.07 8.72 18.89
CA THR A 344 25.27 7.39 19.44
C THR A 344 26.54 7.47 20.28
N ASN A 345 26.38 7.40 21.61
CA ASN A 345 27.49 7.19 22.53
C ASN A 345 28.16 5.87 22.15
N LYS A 346 29.19 5.94 21.30
CA LYS A 346 30.23 4.91 21.29
C LYS A 346 31.05 5.14 22.56
N ARG A 347 30.76 4.35 23.60
CA ARG A 347 31.78 4.01 24.60
C ARG A 347 32.77 3.09 23.89
N GLU A 348 34.02 3.54 23.80
CA GLU A 348 35.18 2.66 23.66
C GLU A 348 35.38 1.85 24.94
#